data_AF-A0A9F2R0I5-F1
#
_entry.id   AF-A0A9F2R0I5-F1
#
_cell.length_a   1.000
_cell.length_b   1.000
_cell.length_c   1.000
_cell.angle_alpha   90.00
_cell.angle_beta   90.00
_cell.angle_gamma   90.00
#
_symmetry.space_group_name_H-M   'P 1'
#
loop_
_entity.id
_entity.type
_entity.pdbx_description
1 polymer ?
#
loop_
_entity_poly.entity_id
_entity_poly.type
_entity_poly.pdbx_seq_one_letter_code
_entity_poly.pdbx_strand_id
1 'polypeptide(L)'
;MPSAEIISGKTVSAQVRERLKNQVAEMKTKAPGFRPGLAILQVGDRDDSNLYISMKLKAAAEIGINANHIKLPNTATEAEVLKCINNLNEDPGIHGFIVQLPLDSNKPINTEKITNAVAPEKDVDGLSSINAGKLSRGELNNCFIPCTPKGCMELIRQTGIQVAGKKAVVIGRSKIVGAPMHDLLLWNHATVTTCHSKTASLADEVSKADILVVAAGKAEMVKGEWIKPGSVVIDCGINHIPGNIKE
;
A
#
# COMPACT_ATOMS: atom_id res chain seq x y z
N MET A 1 28.45 2.50 -18.25
CA MET A 1 28.12 2.41 -16.81
C MET A 1 27.64 0.99 -16.53
N PRO A 2 27.92 0.40 -15.36
CA PRO A 2 27.33 -0.89 -15.00
C PRO A 2 25.79 -0.77 -14.97
N SER A 3 25.11 -1.86 -15.34
CA SER A 3 23.65 -1.96 -15.24
C SER A 3 23.21 -1.90 -13.78
N ALA A 4 22.04 -1.30 -13.51
CA ALA A 4 21.48 -1.26 -12.16
C ALA A 4 21.16 -2.67 -11.66
N GLU A 5 21.31 -2.90 -10.36
CA GLU A 5 20.85 -4.12 -9.70
C GLU A 5 19.31 -4.12 -9.62
N ILE A 6 18.68 -5.24 -9.99
CA ILE A 6 17.22 -5.35 -9.99
C ILE A 6 16.72 -5.71 -8.59
N ILE A 7 15.90 -4.84 -8.02
CA ILE A 7 15.19 -5.13 -6.75
C ILE A 7 13.98 -6.02 -7.05
N SER A 8 14.14 -7.34 -6.88
CA SER A 8 13.09 -8.31 -7.20
C SER A 8 11.97 -8.34 -6.16
N GLY A 9 10.87 -7.61 -6.39
CA GLY A 9 9.69 -7.62 -5.53
C GLY A 9 9.05 -9.01 -5.36
N LYS A 10 9.18 -9.89 -6.36
CA LYS A 10 8.76 -11.29 -6.27
C LYS A 10 9.54 -12.03 -5.17
N THR A 11 10.85 -11.89 -5.17
CA THR A 11 11.75 -12.52 -4.19
C THR A 11 11.51 -11.96 -2.80
N VAL A 12 11.50 -10.63 -2.66
CA VAL A 12 11.29 -9.93 -1.38
C VAL A 12 9.93 -10.30 -0.78
N SER A 13 8.86 -10.29 -1.58
CA SER A 13 7.52 -10.66 -1.07
C SER A 13 7.42 -12.12 -0.64
N ALA A 14 8.12 -13.05 -1.31
CA ALA A 14 8.16 -14.45 -0.91
C ALA A 14 8.83 -14.64 0.47
N GLN A 15 9.98 -13.99 0.69
CA GLN A 15 10.67 -13.99 1.98
C GLN A 15 9.79 -13.42 3.11
N VAL A 16 9.08 -12.33 2.83
CA VAL A 16 8.15 -11.74 3.80
C VAL A 16 7.01 -12.71 4.14
N ARG A 17 6.38 -13.34 3.14
CA ARG A 17 5.30 -14.32 3.37
C ARG A 17 5.78 -15.53 4.17
N GLU A 18 6.97 -16.04 3.89
CA GLU A 18 7.57 -17.15 4.64
C GLU A 18 7.80 -16.78 6.11
N ARG A 19 8.38 -15.62 6.38
CA ARG A 19 8.55 -15.11 7.76
C ARG A 19 7.21 -14.98 8.48
N LEU A 20 6.21 -14.39 7.83
CA LEU A 20 4.87 -14.22 8.42
C LEU A 20 4.20 -15.57 8.70
N LYS A 21 4.35 -16.55 7.81
CA LYS A 21 3.82 -17.92 8.01
C LYS A 21 4.38 -18.54 9.28
N ASN A 22 5.69 -18.41 9.50
CA ASN A 22 6.34 -18.93 10.71
C ASN A 22 5.86 -18.20 11.97
N GLN A 23 5.69 -16.87 11.91
CA GLN A 23 5.14 -16.09 13.03
C GLN A 23 3.70 -16.49 13.37
N VAL A 24 2.84 -16.69 12.37
CA VAL A 24 1.46 -17.14 12.59
C VAL A 24 1.42 -18.57 13.15
N ALA A 25 2.32 -19.45 12.71
CA ALA A 25 2.46 -20.78 13.29
C ALA A 25 2.86 -20.71 14.79
N GLU A 26 3.81 -19.84 15.14
CA GLU A 26 4.24 -19.64 16.53
C GLU A 26 3.10 -19.07 17.41
N MET A 27 2.30 -18.14 16.88
CA MET A 27 1.11 -17.63 17.59
C MET A 27 0.13 -18.74 17.94
N LYS A 28 -0.12 -19.67 17.01
CA LYS A 28 -0.99 -20.83 17.25
C LYS A 28 -0.46 -21.75 18.34
N THR A 29 0.86 -21.91 18.44
CA THR A 29 1.49 -22.68 19.52
C THR A 29 1.33 -21.97 20.87
N LYS A 30 1.52 -20.65 20.93
CA LYS A 30 1.41 -19.86 22.17
C LYS A 30 -0.03 -19.71 22.68
N ALA A 31 -0.99 -19.62 21.77
CA ALA A 31 -2.41 -19.49 22.08
C ALA A 31 -3.22 -20.51 21.24
N PRO A 32 -3.37 -21.75 21.72
CA PRO A 32 -4.15 -22.76 21.02
C PRO A 32 -5.56 -22.28 20.70
N GLY A 33 -6.00 -22.45 19.45
CA GLY A 33 -7.31 -21.97 18.97
C GLY A 33 -7.30 -20.53 18.45
N PHE A 34 -6.29 -19.72 18.76
CA PHE A 34 -6.17 -18.38 18.19
C PHE A 34 -5.77 -18.43 16.71
N ARG A 35 -6.45 -17.63 15.88
CA ARG A 35 -6.07 -17.39 14.48
C ARG A 35 -6.27 -15.92 14.15
N PRO A 36 -5.26 -15.25 13.56
CA PRO A 36 -5.46 -13.90 13.04
C PRO A 36 -6.59 -13.90 12.01
N GLY A 37 -7.50 -12.95 12.15
CA GLY A 37 -8.69 -12.80 11.32
C GLY A 37 -8.60 -11.54 10.47
N LEU A 38 -8.77 -11.70 9.15
CA LEU A 38 -8.82 -10.65 8.16
C LEU A 38 -10.20 -10.65 7.49
N ALA A 39 -10.82 -9.50 7.28
CA ALA A 39 -11.94 -9.39 6.36
C ALA A 39 -11.61 -8.48 5.17
N ILE A 40 -12.23 -8.75 4.03
CA ILE A 40 -12.18 -7.88 2.86
C ILE A 40 -13.62 -7.58 2.46
N LEU A 41 -13.99 -6.31 2.50
CA LEU A 41 -15.30 -5.81 2.09
C LEU A 41 -15.21 -5.28 0.66
N GLN A 42 -15.94 -5.91 -0.26
CA GLN A 42 -16.11 -5.51 -1.65
C GLN A 42 -17.52 -4.95 -1.86
N VAL A 43 -17.64 -3.90 -2.68
CA VAL A 43 -18.91 -3.42 -3.22
C VAL A 43 -18.86 -3.55 -4.73
N GLY A 44 -19.85 -4.23 -5.31
CA GLY A 44 -19.94 -4.50 -6.75
C GLY A 44 -19.10 -5.68 -7.20
N ASP A 45 -18.71 -5.70 -8.47
CA ASP A 45 -18.14 -6.90 -9.11
C ASP A 45 -17.06 -6.62 -10.18
N ARG A 46 -16.25 -5.59 -9.97
CA ARG A 46 -15.18 -5.28 -10.92
C ARG A 46 -14.17 -6.43 -11.04
N ASP A 47 -13.80 -6.77 -12.27
CA ASP A 47 -12.84 -7.85 -12.58
C ASP A 47 -11.46 -7.62 -11.95
N ASP A 48 -10.98 -6.37 -11.96
CA ASP A 48 -9.71 -6.00 -11.35
C ASP A 48 -9.74 -6.20 -9.82
N SER A 49 -10.80 -5.73 -9.15
CA SER A 49 -11.02 -5.96 -7.72
C SER A 49 -11.08 -7.45 -7.39
N ASN A 50 -11.82 -8.26 -8.16
CA ASN A 50 -11.92 -9.70 -7.95
C ASN A 50 -10.55 -10.39 -8.01
N LEU A 51 -9.74 -10.05 -9.01
CA LEU A 51 -8.39 -10.57 -9.15
C LEU A 51 -7.53 -10.20 -7.93
N TYR A 52 -7.49 -8.94 -7.53
CA TYR A 52 -6.70 -8.49 -6.37
C TYR A 52 -7.17 -9.15 -5.06
N ILE A 53 -8.48 -9.28 -4.85
CA ILE A 53 -9.05 -9.94 -3.67
C ILE A 53 -8.63 -11.41 -3.65
N SER A 54 -8.72 -12.12 -4.78
CA SER A 54 -8.32 -13.53 -4.87
C SER A 54 -6.85 -13.73 -4.48
N MET A 55 -5.96 -12.82 -4.90
CA MET A 55 -4.55 -12.84 -4.54
C MET A 55 -4.33 -12.60 -3.03
N LYS A 56 -5.06 -11.65 -2.45
CA LYS A 56 -5.02 -11.37 -0.99
C LYS A 56 -5.49 -12.58 -0.17
N LEU A 57 -6.60 -13.20 -0.55
CA LEU A 57 -7.14 -14.40 0.11
C LEU A 57 -6.16 -15.57 0.02
N LYS A 58 -5.59 -15.81 -1.17
CA LYS A 58 -4.59 -16.86 -1.37
C LYS A 58 -3.36 -16.65 -0.48
N ALA A 59 -2.81 -15.44 -0.45
CA ALA A 59 -1.66 -15.12 0.40
C ALA A 59 -1.98 -15.26 1.90
N ALA A 60 -3.17 -14.83 2.34
CA ALA A 60 -3.61 -15.00 3.72
C ALA A 60 -3.72 -16.48 4.11
N ALA A 61 -4.29 -17.32 3.23
CA ALA A 61 -4.38 -18.76 3.43
C ALA A 61 -3.00 -19.44 3.50
N GLU A 62 -2.06 -19.07 2.62
CA GLU A 62 -0.68 -19.57 2.62
C GLU A 62 0.07 -19.27 3.93
N ILE A 63 -0.19 -18.10 4.52
CA ILE A 63 0.37 -17.66 5.82
C ILE A 63 -0.37 -18.33 7.00
N GLY A 64 -1.61 -18.76 6.81
CA GLY A 64 -2.43 -19.40 7.84
C GLY A 64 -3.40 -18.47 8.58
N ILE A 65 -3.59 -17.26 8.05
CA ILE A 65 -4.59 -16.25 8.49
C ILE A 65 -5.99 -16.73 8.08
N ASN A 66 -6.99 -16.49 8.92
CA ASN A 66 -8.39 -16.71 8.58
C ASN A 66 -8.91 -15.48 7.83
N ALA A 67 -9.10 -15.57 6.51
CA ALA A 67 -9.52 -14.44 5.68
C ALA A 67 -10.94 -14.64 5.14
N ASN A 68 -11.81 -13.68 5.42
CA ASN A 68 -13.20 -13.66 4.98
C ASN A 68 -13.39 -12.64 3.86
N HIS A 69 -14.16 -13.00 2.83
CA HIS A 69 -14.56 -12.08 1.78
C HIS A 69 -16.06 -11.79 1.88
N ILE A 70 -16.39 -10.51 2.06
CA ILE A 70 -17.76 -10.01 2.11
C ILE A 70 -18.00 -9.19 0.86
N LYS A 71 -18.89 -9.66 -0.01
CA LYS A 71 -19.22 -8.99 -1.27
C LYS A 71 -20.65 -8.46 -1.21
N LEU A 72 -20.77 -7.13 -1.23
CA LEU A 72 -22.05 -6.42 -1.36
C LEU A 72 -22.36 -6.20 -2.85
N PRO A 73 -23.65 -6.23 -3.25
CA PRO A 73 -24.04 -5.99 -4.63
C PRO A 73 -23.78 -4.54 -5.04
N ASN A 74 -23.74 -4.27 -6.35
CA ASN A 74 -23.60 -2.91 -6.88
C ASN A 74 -24.82 -2.00 -6.60
N THR A 75 -25.91 -2.56 -6.06
CA THR A 75 -27.09 -1.82 -5.58
C THR A 75 -26.94 -1.35 -4.14
N ALA A 76 -25.86 -1.75 -3.44
CA ALA A 76 -25.65 -1.39 -2.05
C ALA A 76 -25.55 0.12 -1.86
N THR A 77 -26.25 0.61 -0.85
CA THR A 77 -26.28 1.99 -0.40
C THR A 77 -25.14 2.27 0.58
N GLU A 78 -24.79 3.55 0.76
CA GLU A 78 -23.80 3.95 1.76
C GLU A 78 -24.15 3.45 3.17
N ALA A 79 -25.43 3.45 3.55
CA ALA A 79 -25.88 2.98 4.85
C ALA A 79 -25.63 1.48 5.05
N GLU A 80 -25.81 0.65 4.02
CA GLU A 80 -25.54 -0.79 4.08
C GLU A 80 -24.05 -1.07 4.18
N VAL A 81 -23.21 -0.32 3.45
CA VAL A 81 -21.75 -0.42 3.56
C VAL A 81 -21.30 -0.04 4.97
N LEU A 82 -21.80 1.07 5.52
CA LEU A 82 -21.49 1.50 6.90
C LEU A 82 -21.95 0.49 7.95
N LYS A 83 -23.13 -0.12 7.77
CA LYS A 83 -23.60 -1.19 8.66
C LYS A 83 -22.66 -2.39 8.65
N CYS A 84 -22.18 -2.80 7.47
CA CYS A 84 -21.19 -3.88 7.37
C CYS A 84 -19.88 -3.53 8.08
N ILE A 85 -19.39 -2.31 7.90
CA ILE A 85 -18.19 -1.80 8.58
C ILE A 85 -18.34 -1.81 10.10
N ASN A 86 -19.49 -1.35 10.62
CA ASN A 86 -19.75 -1.38 12.06
C ASN A 86 -19.73 -2.80 12.63
N ASN A 87 -20.36 -3.76 11.93
CA ASN A 87 -20.31 -5.16 12.35
C ASN A 87 -18.85 -5.70 12.38
N LEU A 88 -18.03 -5.34 11.39
CA LEU A 88 -16.61 -5.73 11.34
C LEU A 88 -15.78 -5.05 12.44
N ASN A 89 -16.08 -3.80 12.78
CA ASN A 89 -15.45 -3.09 13.88
C ASN A 89 -15.74 -3.79 15.22
N GLU A 90 -16.96 -4.26 15.42
CA GLU A 90 -17.39 -4.90 16.68
C GLU A 90 -17.03 -6.39 16.78
N ASP A 91 -16.76 -7.08 15.66
CA ASP A 91 -16.44 -8.51 15.65
C ASP A 91 -15.05 -8.80 16.25
N PRO A 92 -14.95 -9.47 17.42
CA PRO A 92 -13.66 -9.78 18.06
C PRO A 92 -12.85 -10.83 17.28
N GLY A 93 -13.46 -11.58 16.36
CA GLY A 93 -12.77 -12.50 15.47
C GLY A 93 -12.04 -11.80 14.32
N ILE A 94 -12.40 -10.56 14.01
CA ILE A 94 -11.77 -9.74 12.97
C ILE A 94 -10.75 -8.80 13.62
N HIS A 95 -9.48 -9.02 13.28
CA HIS A 95 -8.35 -8.25 13.82
C HIS A 95 -7.94 -7.12 12.89
N GLY A 96 -8.34 -7.20 11.62
CA GLY A 96 -8.13 -6.17 10.62
C GLY A 96 -9.03 -6.39 9.42
N PHE A 97 -9.39 -5.33 8.72
CA PHE A 97 -10.12 -5.49 7.47
C PHE A 97 -9.82 -4.38 6.45
N ILE A 98 -10.10 -4.70 5.20
CA ILE A 98 -9.86 -3.84 4.05
C ILE A 98 -11.19 -3.54 3.39
N VAL A 99 -11.45 -2.27 3.07
CA VAL A 99 -12.50 -1.90 2.12
C VAL A 99 -11.86 -1.82 0.74
N GLN A 100 -12.22 -2.73 -0.16
CA GLN A 100 -11.63 -2.76 -1.50
C GLN A 100 -12.10 -1.54 -2.32
N LEU A 101 -11.13 -0.77 -2.81
CA LEU A 101 -11.36 0.38 -3.68
C LEU A 101 -10.96 0.08 -5.14
N PRO A 102 -11.56 0.78 -6.13
CA PRO A 102 -12.70 1.68 -5.98
C PRO A 102 -14.01 0.92 -5.67
N LEU A 103 -14.96 1.58 -5.00
CA LEU A 103 -16.29 1.04 -4.77
C LEU A 103 -17.07 1.02 -6.09
N ASP A 104 -17.69 -0.11 -6.41
CA ASP A 104 -18.51 -0.28 -7.61
C ASP A 104 -19.99 -0.33 -7.22
N SER A 105 -20.62 0.84 -7.14
CA SER A 105 -22.04 0.99 -6.83
C SER A 105 -22.73 1.90 -7.84
N ASN A 106 -23.98 1.59 -8.14
CA ASN A 106 -24.86 2.47 -8.90
C ASN A 106 -25.48 3.58 -8.05
N LYS A 107 -25.21 3.59 -6.74
CA LYS A 107 -25.56 4.66 -5.80
C LYS A 107 -24.32 5.50 -5.46
N PRO A 108 -24.48 6.82 -5.23
CA PRO A 108 -23.38 7.62 -4.74
C PRO A 108 -22.99 7.16 -3.33
N ILE A 109 -21.70 6.89 -3.13
CA ILE A 109 -21.12 6.52 -1.84
C ILE A 109 -19.89 7.40 -1.58
N ASN A 110 -19.86 8.06 -0.43
CA ASN A 110 -18.70 8.85 -0.05
C ASN A 110 -17.56 7.95 0.44
N THR A 111 -16.58 7.70 -0.43
CA THR A 111 -15.42 6.84 -0.12
C THR A 111 -14.61 7.32 1.10
N GLU A 112 -14.52 8.63 1.34
CA GLU A 112 -13.81 9.17 2.51
C GLU A 112 -14.56 8.87 3.80
N LYS A 113 -15.90 8.96 3.79
CA LYS A 113 -16.72 8.57 4.94
C LYS A 113 -16.60 7.07 5.23
N ILE A 114 -16.61 6.23 4.18
CA ILE A 114 -16.45 4.78 4.29
C ILE A 114 -15.09 4.41 4.89
N THR A 115 -14.00 4.95 4.34
CA THR A 115 -12.64 4.66 4.84
C THR A 115 -12.39 5.17 6.25
N ASN A 116 -13.00 6.30 6.64
CA ASN A 116 -12.92 6.82 8.02
C ASN A 116 -13.83 6.10 9.04
N ALA A 117 -14.79 5.29 8.59
CA ALA A 117 -15.63 4.49 9.48
C ALA A 117 -14.93 3.21 9.97
N VAL A 118 -13.82 2.81 9.32
CA VAL A 118 -12.99 1.69 9.76
C VAL A 118 -12.31 2.06 11.08
N ALA A 119 -12.46 1.22 12.11
CA ALA A 119 -11.78 1.43 13.39
C ALA A 119 -10.25 1.51 13.17
N PRO A 120 -9.54 2.53 13.68
CA PRO A 120 -8.11 2.73 13.41
C PRO A 120 -7.23 1.53 13.76
N GLU A 121 -7.59 0.78 14.80
CA GLU A 121 -6.95 -0.44 15.27
C GLU A 121 -7.19 -1.67 14.37
N LYS A 122 -8.15 -1.60 13.43
CA LYS A 122 -8.43 -2.64 12.42
C LYS A 122 -8.16 -2.18 10.98
N ASP A 123 -7.77 -0.92 10.78
CA ASP A 123 -7.49 -0.31 9.47
C ASP A 123 -6.13 -0.76 8.91
N VAL A 124 -6.03 -2.04 8.54
CA VAL A 124 -4.79 -2.65 8.05
C VAL A 124 -4.32 -2.12 6.69
N ASP A 125 -5.17 -1.38 5.97
CA ASP A 125 -4.79 -0.66 4.73
C ASP A 125 -4.31 0.78 5.02
N GLY A 126 -4.44 1.27 6.26
CA GLY A 126 -3.90 2.54 6.74
C GLY A 126 -4.49 3.78 6.07
N LEU A 127 -5.76 3.72 5.61
CA LEU A 127 -6.37 4.77 4.80
C LEU A 127 -7.25 5.74 5.60
N SER A 128 -7.56 5.43 6.86
CA SER A 128 -8.31 6.34 7.73
C SER A 128 -7.50 7.62 8.00
N SER A 129 -8.19 8.74 8.16
CA SER A 129 -7.56 10.02 8.52
C SER A 129 -6.81 9.94 9.85
N ILE A 130 -7.23 9.05 10.76
CA ILE A 130 -6.56 8.83 12.04
C ILE A 130 -5.18 8.17 11.82
N ASN A 131 -5.10 7.07 11.08
CA ASN A 131 -3.81 6.44 10.78
C ASN A 131 -2.92 7.32 9.90
N ALA A 132 -3.50 8.01 8.91
CA ALA A 132 -2.77 8.99 8.11
C ALA A 132 -2.22 10.14 8.97
N GLY A 133 -3.00 10.64 9.92
CA GLY A 133 -2.59 11.66 10.87
C GLY A 133 -1.42 11.19 11.73
N LYS A 134 -1.55 10.02 12.37
CA LYS A 134 -0.48 9.40 13.15
C LYS A 134 0.82 9.21 12.34
N LEU A 135 0.71 8.68 11.12
CA LEU A 135 1.84 8.51 10.21
C LEU A 135 2.51 9.86 9.89
N SER A 136 1.73 10.88 9.52
CA SER A 136 2.24 12.22 9.20
C SER A 136 2.94 12.91 10.38
N ARG A 137 2.63 12.50 11.61
CA ARG A 137 3.19 13.03 12.87
C ARG A 137 4.30 12.17 13.46
N GLY A 138 4.68 11.07 12.81
CA GLY A 138 5.82 10.23 13.21
C GLY A 138 5.48 9.16 14.23
N GLU A 139 4.21 8.87 14.47
CA GLU A 139 3.76 7.81 15.38
C GLU A 139 3.85 6.41 14.72
N LEU A 140 5.00 6.09 14.10
CA LEU A 140 5.20 4.88 13.29
C LEU A 140 4.94 3.57 14.06
N ASN A 141 5.06 3.59 15.39
CA ASN A 141 4.82 2.44 16.25
C ASN A 141 3.35 2.23 16.62
N ASN A 142 2.46 3.16 16.26
CA ASN A 142 1.07 3.19 16.71
C ASN A 142 0.07 3.44 15.57
N CYS A 143 0.48 3.25 14.31
CA CYS A 143 -0.37 3.39 13.14
C CYS A 143 -0.18 2.27 12.13
N PHE A 144 -1.22 1.99 11.35
CA PHE A 144 -1.07 1.25 10.11
C PHE A 144 -0.56 2.15 9.00
N ILE A 145 0.26 1.57 8.13
CA ILE A 145 0.88 2.25 7.00
C ILE A 145 0.28 1.66 5.72
N PRO A 146 -0.12 2.48 4.74
CA PRO A 146 -0.62 1.97 3.47
C PRO A 146 0.33 0.97 2.81
N CYS A 147 -0.25 -0.09 2.24
CA CYS A 147 0.51 -1.27 1.83
C CYS A 147 1.56 -0.98 0.75
N THR A 148 1.26 -0.11 -0.22
CA THR A 148 2.18 0.26 -1.30
C THR A 148 3.43 0.98 -0.79
N PRO A 149 3.34 2.12 -0.06
CA PRO A 149 4.52 2.79 0.47
C PRO A 149 5.27 1.93 1.50
N LYS A 150 4.58 1.08 2.27
CA LYS A 150 5.23 0.08 3.14
C LYS A 150 6.08 -0.92 2.33
N GLY A 151 5.55 -1.40 1.20
CA GLY A 151 6.29 -2.24 0.26
C GLY A 151 7.50 -1.52 -0.35
N CYS A 152 7.36 -0.24 -0.71
CA CYS A 152 8.46 0.58 -1.22
C CYS A 152 9.59 0.70 -0.20
N MET A 153 9.29 0.97 1.07
CA MET A 153 10.28 1.02 2.14
C MET A 153 11.01 -0.31 2.32
N GLU A 154 10.28 -1.44 2.24
CA GLU A 154 10.90 -2.77 2.31
C GLU A 154 11.82 -3.03 1.11
N LEU A 155 11.44 -2.63 -0.10
CA LEU A 155 12.29 -2.73 -1.29
C LEU A 155 13.56 -1.87 -1.16
N ILE A 156 13.44 -0.64 -0.67
CA ILE A 156 14.58 0.24 -0.39
C ILE A 156 15.51 -0.42 0.64
N ARG A 157 14.95 -0.97 1.72
CA ARG A 157 15.73 -1.66 2.78
C ARG A 157 16.56 -2.82 2.23
N GLN A 158 16.06 -3.55 1.24
CA GLN A 158 16.75 -4.70 0.63
C GLN A 158 17.98 -4.30 -0.18
N THR A 159 18.11 -3.03 -0.58
CA THR A 159 19.32 -2.52 -1.25
C THR A 159 20.51 -2.36 -0.30
N GLY A 160 20.30 -2.41 1.02
CA GLY A 160 21.32 -2.10 2.02
C GLY A 160 21.67 -0.61 2.14
N ILE A 161 21.10 0.26 1.30
CA ILE A 161 21.33 1.70 1.36
C ILE A 161 20.60 2.29 2.58
N GLN A 162 21.35 3.05 3.38
CA GLN A 162 20.80 3.79 4.50
C GLN A 162 19.94 4.95 4.00
N VAL A 163 18.69 5.03 4.46
CA VAL A 163 17.74 6.12 4.13
C VAL A 163 18.13 7.42 4.86
N ALA A 164 18.62 7.31 6.10
CA ALA A 164 18.99 8.46 6.91
C ALA A 164 20.03 9.36 6.21
N GLY A 165 19.75 10.67 6.16
CA GLY A 165 20.61 11.67 5.53
C GLY A 165 20.54 11.73 4.00
N LYS A 166 19.81 10.83 3.34
CA LYS A 166 19.65 10.84 1.88
C LYS A 166 18.63 11.87 1.44
N LYS A 167 18.82 12.40 0.21
CA LYS A 167 17.79 13.17 -0.47
C LYS A 167 16.83 12.22 -1.16
N ALA A 168 15.59 12.19 -0.70
CA ALA A 168 14.53 11.40 -1.30
C ALA A 168 13.56 12.27 -2.08
N VAL A 169 13.19 11.85 -3.29
CA VAL A 169 12.20 12.53 -4.12
C VAL A 169 11.02 11.60 -4.34
N VAL A 170 9.82 12.09 -4.01
CA VAL A 170 8.57 11.37 -4.25
C VAL A 170 7.79 12.11 -5.33
N ILE A 171 7.52 11.47 -6.46
CA ILE A 171 6.67 12.03 -7.52
C ILE A 171 5.26 11.49 -7.37
N GLY A 172 4.34 12.37 -6.99
CA GLY A 172 2.96 12.04 -6.68
C GLY A 172 2.61 12.33 -5.23
N ARG A 173 1.36 12.71 -4.97
CA ARG A 173 0.86 13.11 -3.64
C ARG A 173 -0.53 12.53 -3.33
N SER A 174 -0.82 11.37 -3.88
CA SER A 174 -2.09 10.66 -3.62
C SER A 174 -2.17 10.22 -2.16
N LYS A 175 -3.39 10.06 -1.63
CA LYS A 175 -3.64 9.52 -0.28
C LYS A 175 -3.10 8.09 -0.11
N ILE A 176 -3.11 7.30 -1.19
CA ILE A 176 -2.77 5.87 -1.17
C ILE A 176 -1.26 5.62 -1.21
N VAL A 177 -0.50 6.47 -1.92
CA VAL A 177 0.93 6.23 -2.16
C VAL A 177 1.79 7.45 -1.86
N GLY A 178 1.60 8.56 -2.58
CA GLY A 178 2.56 9.66 -2.57
C GLY A 178 2.75 10.33 -1.20
N ALA A 179 1.64 10.73 -0.57
CA ALA A 179 1.68 11.37 0.75
C ALA A 179 2.25 10.43 1.84
N PRO A 180 1.76 9.20 2.04
CA PRO A 180 2.34 8.29 3.04
C PRO A 180 3.78 7.88 2.72
N MET A 181 4.19 7.84 1.44
CA MET A 181 5.59 7.58 1.07
C MET A 181 6.51 8.71 1.53
N HIS A 182 6.09 9.98 1.39
CA HIS A 182 6.80 11.13 1.93
C HIS A 182 7.01 10.98 3.43
N ASP A 183 5.94 10.67 4.17
CA ASP A 183 5.98 10.56 5.63
C ASP A 183 6.93 9.45 6.08
N LEU A 184 6.90 8.29 5.43
CA LEU A 184 7.82 7.19 5.75
C LEU A 184 9.28 7.56 5.51
N LEU A 185 9.60 8.19 4.39
CA LEU A 185 10.99 8.61 4.10
C LEU A 185 11.46 9.65 5.11
N LEU A 186 10.61 10.63 5.43
CA LEU A 186 10.89 11.69 6.41
C LEU A 186 11.17 11.09 7.79
N TRP A 187 10.30 10.21 8.27
CA TRP A 187 10.45 9.57 9.58
C TRP A 187 11.53 8.48 9.62
N ASN A 188 12.09 8.10 8.46
CA ASN A 188 13.34 7.34 8.35
C ASN A 188 14.55 8.26 8.08
N HIS A 189 14.43 9.54 8.44
CA HIS A 189 15.48 10.57 8.44
C HIS A 189 16.03 10.96 7.07
N ALA A 190 15.28 10.76 5.98
CA ALA A 190 15.62 11.38 4.69
C ALA A 190 15.24 12.87 4.66
N THR A 191 15.94 13.66 3.85
CA THR A 191 15.44 14.96 3.40
C THR A 191 14.54 14.73 2.20
N VAL A 192 13.24 15.02 2.34
CA VAL A 192 12.24 14.63 1.33
C VAL A 192 11.75 15.83 0.51
N THR A 193 11.68 15.65 -0.81
CA THR A 193 11.03 16.58 -1.74
C THR A 193 9.85 15.89 -2.42
N THR A 194 8.65 16.45 -2.25
CA THR A 194 7.44 15.94 -2.91
C THR A 194 7.15 16.74 -4.18
N CYS A 195 7.16 16.05 -5.32
CA CYS A 195 6.82 16.62 -6.62
C CYS A 195 5.39 16.24 -7.06
N HIS A 196 4.79 17.06 -7.90
CA HIS A 196 3.44 16.83 -8.44
C HIS A 196 3.24 17.53 -9.80
N SER A 197 2.04 17.47 -10.34
CA SER A 197 1.67 18.01 -11.67
C SER A 197 1.86 19.54 -11.84
N LYS A 198 2.30 20.25 -10.80
CA LYS A 198 2.57 21.70 -10.83
C LYS A 198 4.03 22.02 -10.50
N THR A 199 4.89 21.01 -10.35
CA THR A 199 6.33 21.18 -10.25
C THR A 199 6.86 21.62 -11.61
N ALA A 200 7.49 22.80 -11.69
CA ALA A 200 7.96 23.37 -12.95
C ALA A 200 9.13 22.55 -13.55
N SER A 201 10.26 22.47 -12.83
CA SER A 201 11.45 21.75 -13.28
C SER A 201 11.53 20.35 -12.68
N LEU A 202 10.62 19.45 -13.10
CA LEU A 202 10.58 18.10 -12.54
C LEU A 202 11.90 17.33 -12.73
N ALA A 203 12.55 17.47 -13.89
CA ALA A 203 13.83 16.82 -14.17
C ALA A 203 14.93 17.25 -13.19
N ASP A 204 15.00 18.56 -12.87
CA ASP A 204 15.97 19.10 -11.92
C ASP A 204 15.76 18.52 -10.51
N GLU A 205 14.50 18.37 -10.08
CA GLU A 205 14.23 17.73 -8.79
C GLU A 205 14.62 16.24 -8.80
N VAL A 206 14.28 15.50 -9.85
CA VAL A 206 14.63 14.07 -9.98
C VAL A 206 16.15 13.85 -9.95
N SER A 207 16.93 14.72 -10.59
CA SER A 207 18.40 14.62 -10.62
C SER A 207 19.08 14.78 -9.25
N LYS A 208 18.37 15.29 -8.25
CA LYS A 208 18.89 15.44 -6.87
C LYS A 208 18.67 14.18 -6.02
N ALA A 209 17.85 13.24 -6.47
CA ALA A 209 17.37 12.11 -5.68
C ALA A 209 18.43 11.03 -5.50
N ASP A 210 18.82 10.74 -4.25
CA ASP A 210 19.49 9.48 -3.90
C ASP A 210 18.50 8.32 -3.87
N ILE A 211 17.24 8.62 -3.49
CA ILE A 211 16.11 7.69 -3.48
C ILE A 211 14.98 8.35 -4.25
N LEU A 212 14.53 7.73 -5.34
CA LEU A 212 13.44 8.20 -6.17
C LEU A 212 12.26 7.22 -6.06
N VAL A 213 11.09 7.72 -5.65
CA VAL A 213 9.84 6.96 -5.69
C VAL A 213 8.86 7.63 -6.64
N VAL A 214 8.36 6.88 -7.64
CA VAL A 214 7.47 7.39 -8.69
C VAL A 214 6.09 6.76 -8.56
N ALA A 215 5.08 7.59 -8.29
CA ALA A 215 3.68 7.19 -8.14
C ALA A 215 2.75 8.16 -8.87
N ALA A 216 3.03 8.40 -10.16
CA ALA A 216 2.37 9.42 -10.97
C ALA A 216 1.27 8.88 -11.91
N GLY A 217 1.15 7.56 -12.09
CA GLY A 217 0.13 6.95 -12.97
C GLY A 217 0.25 7.35 -14.44
N LYS A 218 1.47 7.71 -14.89
CA LYS A 218 1.77 8.08 -16.27
C LYS A 218 2.95 7.26 -16.75
N ALA A 219 2.70 6.41 -17.75
CA ALA A 219 3.72 5.54 -18.34
C ALA A 219 4.94 6.34 -18.80
N GLU A 220 6.13 5.86 -18.42
CA GLU A 220 7.44 6.34 -18.90
C GLU A 220 7.65 7.87 -18.79
N MET A 221 6.98 8.52 -17.83
CA MET A 221 7.06 9.97 -17.65
C MET A 221 8.46 10.42 -17.21
N VAL A 222 9.06 9.67 -16.29
CA VAL A 222 10.43 9.93 -15.80
C VAL A 222 11.42 9.31 -16.78
N LYS A 223 12.33 10.13 -17.30
CA LYS A 223 13.35 9.69 -18.25
C LYS A 223 14.62 9.24 -17.52
N GLY A 224 15.30 8.23 -18.07
CA GLY A 224 16.54 7.70 -17.50
C GLY A 224 17.63 8.77 -17.36
N GLU A 225 17.68 9.75 -18.26
CA GLU A 225 18.62 10.88 -18.23
C GLU A 225 18.41 11.82 -17.02
N TRP A 226 17.24 11.79 -16.37
CA TRP A 226 16.98 12.60 -15.17
C TRP A 226 17.50 11.92 -13.91
N ILE A 227 17.76 10.61 -13.96
CA ILE A 227 18.05 9.79 -12.79
C ILE A 227 19.51 10.03 -12.37
N LYS A 228 19.69 10.40 -11.10
CA LYS A 228 21.01 10.56 -10.51
C LYS A 228 21.79 9.24 -10.57
N PRO A 229 23.05 9.21 -11.05
CA PRO A 229 23.86 8.00 -11.01
C PRO A 229 23.98 7.44 -9.59
N GLY A 230 23.70 6.14 -9.43
CA GLY A 230 23.74 5.44 -8.14
C GLY A 230 22.48 5.59 -7.27
N SER A 231 21.40 6.20 -7.77
CA SER A 231 20.15 6.30 -7.03
C SER A 231 19.42 4.96 -6.90
N VAL A 232 18.67 4.79 -5.81
CA VAL A 232 17.62 3.77 -5.71
C VAL A 232 16.36 4.30 -6.40
N VAL A 233 15.78 3.51 -7.31
CA VAL A 233 14.57 3.89 -8.05
C VAL A 233 13.46 2.88 -7.77
N ILE A 234 12.34 3.36 -7.23
CA ILE A 234 11.12 2.59 -6.97
C ILE A 234 10.00 3.13 -7.86
N ASP A 235 9.50 2.30 -8.78
CA ASP A 235 8.38 2.65 -9.66
C ASP A 235 7.10 1.93 -9.20
N CYS A 236 6.08 2.70 -8.80
CA CYS A 236 4.78 2.21 -8.38
C CYS A 236 3.76 2.17 -9.53
N GLY A 237 4.14 2.61 -10.74
CA GLY A 237 3.25 2.72 -11.89
C GLY A 237 2.85 1.37 -12.47
N ILE A 238 1.54 1.11 -12.51
CA ILE A 238 0.95 0.02 -13.31
C ILE A 238 0.13 0.68 -14.40
N ASN A 239 0.63 0.64 -15.64
CA ASN A 239 -0.01 1.29 -16.78
C ASN A 239 -0.29 0.24 -17.87
N HIS A 240 -1.54 0.16 -18.33
CA HIS A 240 -1.88 -0.65 -19.49
C HIS A 240 -1.52 0.11 -20.77
N ILE A 241 -0.66 -0.46 -21.61
CA ILE A 241 -0.26 0.11 -22.91
C ILE A 241 -0.87 -0.77 -24.01
N PRO A 242 -1.86 -0.28 -24.78
CA PRO A 242 -2.42 -1.04 -25.90
C PRO A 242 -1.31 -1.40 -26.91
N GLY A 243 -1.14 -2.68 -27.22
CA GLY A 243 -0.26 -3.16 -28.31
C GLY A 243 1.16 -3.58 -27.92
N ASN A 244 1.54 -3.58 -26.63
CA ASN A 244 2.85 -4.07 -26.19
C ASN A 244 2.70 -5.38 -25.39
N ILE A 245 2.37 -6.47 -26.08
CA ILE A 245 2.70 -7.82 -25.59
C ILE A 245 4.19 -7.97 -25.87
N LYS A 246 5.05 -7.55 -24.95
CA LYS A 246 6.46 -7.92 -25.02
C LYS A 246 6.59 -9.31 -24.42
N GLU A 247 6.95 -10.27 -25.27
CA GLU A 247 7.49 -11.58 -24.90
C GLU A 247 8.65 -11.46 -23.92
#